data_AF-A0A947M7S1-F1
#
_entry.id   AF-A0A947M7S1-F1
#
_cell.length_a   1.000
_cell.length_b   1.000
_cell.length_c   1.000
_cell.angle_alpha   90.00
_cell.angle_beta   90.00
_cell.angle_gamma   90.00
#
_symmetry.space_group_name_H-M   'P 1'
#
loop_
_entity.id
_entity.type
_entity.pdbx_description
1 polymer ?
#
loop_
_entity_poly.entity_id
_entity_poly.type
_entity_poly.pdbx_seq_one_letter_code
_entity_poly.pdbx_strand_id
1 'polypeptide(L)'
;MSASGRKSSFWRGAAVFALVLGMGLAVPTLAPATEHTGQAAVADIGRSMDADDRAVTIRAIRAIKNGEWTKGRQAILATNDPLARKLFDWLAYTREYGTPEFSDVSAFVKANPDWPRQGKLQLTAEKAMPKSMNPAAVTAWFDVYPPQTADGIDTYMKALLAQNKTTAAQAVMRGW
;
A
#
# COMPACT_ATOMS: atom_id res chain seq x y z
N MET A 1 6.67 -19.25 32.14
CA MET A 1 5.48 -19.83 31.47
C MET A 1 4.66 -18.67 30.95
N SER A 2 4.66 -18.45 29.63
CA SER A 2 3.49 -18.63 28.72
C SER A 2 2.27 -17.79 29.13
N ALA A 3 1.61 -17.02 28.28
CA ALA A 3 1.36 -17.29 26.88
C ALA A 3 0.95 -16.01 26.12
N SER A 4 1.12 -16.13 24.80
CA SER A 4 0.59 -15.32 23.73
C SER A 4 -0.91 -15.01 23.85
N GLY A 5 -1.23 -13.71 23.78
CA GLY A 5 -2.58 -13.20 23.57
C GLY A 5 -2.90 -13.15 22.07
N ARG A 6 -3.93 -13.90 21.70
CA ARG A 6 -4.30 -14.33 20.35
C ARG A 6 -5.01 -13.21 19.56
N LYS A 7 -4.70 -13.12 18.27
CA LYS A 7 -5.45 -12.35 17.27
C LYS A 7 -6.88 -12.90 17.17
N SER A 8 -7.91 -12.04 17.23
CA SER A 8 -9.27 -12.37 16.84
C SER A 8 -9.62 -11.70 15.52
N SER A 9 -9.80 -12.52 14.49
CA SER A 9 -10.67 -12.23 13.35
C SER A 9 -12.13 -12.15 13.82
N PHE A 10 -13.01 -11.56 13.01
CA PHE A 10 -14.36 -12.03 12.66
C PHE A 10 -15.21 -10.83 12.21
N TRP A 11 -15.58 -10.80 10.94
CA TRP A 11 -16.84 -10.21 10.53
C TRP A 11 -17.62 -11.27 9.76
N ARG A 12 -18.77 -11.65 10.33
CA ARG A 12 -19.80 -12.53 9.77
C ARG A 12 -21.05 -11.66 9.58
N GLY A 13 -21.68 -11.74 8.42
CA GLY A 13 -23.09 -11.39 8.18
C GLY A 13 -23.56 -12.20 6.97
N ALA A 14 -24.43 -13.21 7.15
CA ALA A 14 -25.91 -13.15 7.24
C ALA A 14 -26.54 -13.08 5.82
N ALA A 15 -27.63 -13.76 5.42
CA ALA A 15 -28.62 -14.67 6.00
C ALA A 15 -29.38 -15.35 4.81
N VAL A 16 -29.71 -16.67 4.84
CA VAL A 16 -31.02 -17.35 5.14
C VAL A 16 -32.10 -17.31 4.04
N PHE A 17 -32.83 -18.45 3.95
CA PHE A 17 -34.11 -18.80 3.29
C PHE A 17 -33.97 -19.69 2.03
N ALA A 18 -34.72 -20.77 1.82
CA ALA A 18 -35.84 -21.37 2.54
C ALA A 18 -35.97 -22.87 2.17
N LEU A 19 -36.64 -23.61 3.05
CA LEU A 19 -37.02 -25.01 2.99
C LEU A 19 -38.23 -25.22 2.04
N VAL A 20 -38.19 -26.25 1.19
CA VAL A 20 -39.40 -26.88 0.62
C VAL A 20 -39.23 -28.40 0.66
N LEU A 21 -40.14 -29.05 1.38
CA LEU A 21 -40.36 -30.50 1.41
C LEU A 21 -41.29 -30.88 0.25
N GLY A 22 -40.95 -31.92 -0.52
CA GLY A 22 -41.84 -32.46 -1.56
C GLY A 22 -41.34 -33.83 -2.05
N MET A 23 -42.21 -34.81 -1.96
CA MET A 23 -41.95 -36.25 -1.93
C MET A 23 -42.08 -36.90 -3.32
N GLY A 24 -41.18 -37.84 -3.63
CA GLY A 24 -41.43 -39.00 -4.51
C GLY A 24 -41.13 -38.84 -6.00
N LEU A 25 -40.11 -39.56 -6.48
CA LEU A 25 -40.22 -40.73 -7.39
C LEU A 25 -38.90 -41.02 -8.12
N ALA A 26 -38.54 -42.30 -8.13
CA ALA A 26 -37.57 -43.00 -9.01
C ALA A 26 -36.23 -42.28 -9.31
N VAL A 27 -35.20 -42.60 -8.53
CA VAL A 27 -33.81 -42.30 -8.90
C VAL A 27 -33.29 -43.42 -9.81
N PRO A 28 -32.93 -43.15 -11.08
CA PRO A 28 -32.17 -44.11 -11.87
C PRO A 28 -30.78 -44.24 -11.26
N THR A 29 -30.27 -45.47 -11.13
CA THR A 29 -28.90 -45.72 -10.69
C THR A 29 -27.91 -45.19 -11.73
N LEU A 30 -27.61 -43.89 -11.65
CA LEU A 30 -26.50 -43.28 -12.35
C LEU A 30 -25.21 -43.81 -11.72
N ALA A 31 -24.36 -44.40 -12.56
CA ALA A 31 -22.98 -44.72 -12.26
C ALA A 31 -22.29 -43.53 -11.56
N PRO A 32 -21.28 -43.76 -10.70
CA PRO A 32 -20.51 -42.65 -10.13
C PRO A 32 -19.83 -41.91 -11.29
N ALA A 33 -20.39 -40.76 -11.68
CA ALA A 33 -19.63 -39.78 -12.42
C ALA A 33 -18.47 -39.40 -11.49
N THR A 34 -17.25 -39.67 -11.92
CA THR A 34 -16.03 -39.19 -11.27
C THR A 34 -16.02 -37.67 -11.37
N GLU A 35 -16.71 -36.99 -10.44
CA GLU A 35 -16.63 -35.55 -10.27
C GLU A 35 -15.38 -35.20 -9.47
N HIS A 36 -14.18 -35.29 -10.05
CA HIS A 36 -12.98 -34.71 -9.43
C HIS A 36 -11.91 -34.36 -10.47
N THR A 37 -12.13 -33.30 -11.27
CA THR A 37 -11.00 -32.76 -12.08
C THR A 37 -10.99 -31.25 -12.28
N GLY A 38 -12.06 -30.52 -11.93
CA GLY A 38 -12.10 -29.07 -12.14
C GLY A 38 -11.24 -28.26 -11.15
N GLN A 39 -11.12 -28.70 -9.90
CA GLN A 39 -10.55 -27.86 -8.82
C GLN A 39 -9.02 -27.94 -8.71
N ALA A 40 -8.42 -29.07 -9.10
CA ALA A 40 -6.96 -29.26 -9.06
C ALA A 40 -6.25 -28.44 -10.15
N ALA A 41 -6.80 -28.40 -11.38
CA ALA A 41 -6.22 -27.66 -12.50
C ALA A 41 -6.29 -26.13 -12.30
N VAL A 42 -7.40 -25.61 -11.74
CA VAL A 42 -7.56 -24.15 -11.51
C VAL A 42 -6.64 -23.67 -10.39
N ALA A 43 -6.44 -24.49 -9.34
CA ALA A 43 -5.48 -24.20 -8.28
C ALA A 43 -4.02 -24.28 -8.76
N ASP A 44 -3.71 -25.18 -9.70
CA ASP A 44 -2.40 -25.31 -10.32
C ASP A 44 -2.07 -24.12 -11.24
N ILE A 45 -3.02 -23.70 -12.07
CA ILE A 45 -2.91 -22.50 -12.92
C ILE A 45 -2.73 -21.23 -12.07
N GLY A 46 -3.51 -21.07 -11.00
CA GLY A 46 -3.38 -19.92 -10.09
C GLY A 46 -2.01 -19.88 -9.40
N ARG A 47 -1.52 -21.03 -8.91
CA ARG A 47 -0.20 -21.14 -8.29
C ARG A 47 0.94 -20.90 -9.28
N SER A 48 0.80 -21.37 -10.53
CA SER A 48 1.77 -21.14 -11.60
C SER A 48 1.83 -19.65 -11.96
N MET A 49 0.68 -19.00 -12.10
CA MET A 49 0.60 -17.57 -12.42
C MET A 49 1.22 -16.71 -11.31
N ASP A 50 0.98 -17.04 -10.04
CA ASP A 50 1.63 -16.38 -8.89
C ASP A 50 3.15 -16.61 -8.85
N ALA A 51 3.61 -17.80 -9.27
CA ALA A 51 5.04 -18.11 -9.36
C ALA A 51 5.72 -17.34 -10.51
N ASP A 52 5.03 -17.20 -11.64
CA ASP A 52 5.50 -16.45 -12.80
C ASP A 52 5.56 -14.95 -12.50
N ASP A 53 4.52 -14.37 -11.88
CA ASP A 53 4.49 -12.98 -11.44
C ASP A 53 5.59 -12.68 -10.42
N ARG A 54 5.86 -13.62 -9.51
CA ARG A 54 7.00 -13.51 -8.57
C ARG A 54 8.33 -13.51 -9.31
N ALA A 55 8.53 -14.40 -10.28
CA ALA A 55 9.76 -14.47 -11.06
C ALA A 55 9.97 -13.19 -11.89
N VAL A 56 8.89 -12.65 -12.50
CA VAL A 56 8.90 -11.35 -13.19
C VAL A 56 9.28 -10.23 -12.22
N THR A 57 8.66 -10.18 -11.04
CA THR A 57 8.95 -9.16 -10.01
C THR A 57 10.41 -9.21 -9.58
N ILE A 58 10.97 -10.39 -9.28
CA ILE A 58 12.38 -10.53 -8.90
C ILE A 58 13.30 -10.01 -10.00
N ARG A 59 13.02 -10.34 -11.27
CA ARG A 59 13.78 -9.81 -12.42
C ARG A 59 13.66 -8.29 -12.53
N ALA A 60 12.47 -7.74 -12.34
CA ALA A 60 12.22 -6.32 -12.37
C ALA A 60 13.00 -5.56 -11.28
N ILE A 61 12.99 -6.06 -10.05
CA ILE A 61 13.75 -5.46 -8.94
C ILE A 61 15.26 -5.55 -9.21
N ARG A 62 15.75 -6.63 -9.82
CA ARG A 62 17.15 -6.73 -10.25
C ARG A 62 17.49 -5.68 -11.29
N ALA A 63 16.64 -5.45 -12.29
CA ALA A 63 16.80 -4.40 -13.28
C ALA A 63 16.88 -3.02 -12.61
N ILE A 64 15.97 -2.72 -11.66
CA ILE A 64 15.98 -1.48 -10.87
C ILE A 64 17.27 -1.32 -10.06
N LYS A 65 17.76 -2.40 -9.43
CA LYS A 65 19.05 -2.40 -8.71
C LYS A 65 20.23 -2.06 -9.62
N ASN A 66 20.14 -2.40 -10.89
CA ASN A 66 21.15 -2.10 -11.92
C ASN A 66 20.95 -0.73 -12.60
N GLY A 67 20.00 0.08 -12.12
CA GLY A 67 19.68 1.39 -12.70
C GLY A 67 18.74 1.34 -13.91
N GLU A 68 18.29 0.16 -14.33
CA GLU A 68 17.39 -0.04 -15.48
C GLU A 68 15.93 0.17 -15.08
N TRP A 69 15.61 1.35 -14.54
CA TRP A 69 14.31 1.66 -13.96
C TRP A 69 13.14 1.51 -14.94
N THR A 70 13.32 1.92 -16.20
CA THR A 70 12.28 1.78 -17.23
C THR A 70 11.95 0.31 -17.49
N LYS A 71 12.99 -0.54 -17.62
CA LYS A 71 12.80 -1.99 -17.81
C LYS A 71 12.11 -2.61 -16.61
N GLY A 72 12.54 -2.25 -15.40
CA GLY A 72 11.90 -2.71 -14.16
C GLY A 72 10.44 -2.29 -14.05
N ARG A 73 10.12 -1.02 -14.36
CA ARG A 73 8.74 -0.52 -14.38
C ARG A 73 7.88 -1.30 -15.36
N GLN A 74 8.34 -1.47 -16.60
CA GLN A 74 7.62 -2.22 -17.63
C GLN A 74 7.33 -3.66 -17.20
N ALA A 75 8.33 -4.33 -16.61
CA ALA A 75 8.15 -5.68 -16.09
C ALA A 75 7.12 -5.76 -14.96
N ILE A 76 7.12 -4.80 -14.02
CA ILE A 76 6.12 -4.76 -12.94
C ILE A 76 4.72 -4.47 -13.47
N LEU A 77 4.58 -3.60 -14.48
CA LEU A 77 3.29 -3.33 -15.11
C LEU A 77 2.71 -4.55 -15.84
N ALA A 78 3.55 -5.51 -16.24
CA ALA A 78 3.12 -6.77 -16.84
C ALA A 78 2.64 -7.81 -15.82
N THR A 79 2.82 -7.57 -14.52
CA THR A 79 2.34 -8.46 -13.45
C THR A 79 0.94 -8.06 -12.98
N ASN A 80 0.19 -9.03 -12.44
CA ASN A 80 -1.07 -8.75 -11.76
C ASN A 80 -0.90 -8.50 -10.26
N ASP A 81 0.29 -8.74 -9.70
CA ASP A 81 0.61 -8.59 -8.28
C ASP A 81 0.57 -7.13 -7.77
N PRO A 82 -0.37 -6.75 -6.88
CA PRO A 82 -0.40 -5.43 -6.26
C PRO A 82 0.82 -5.14 -5.37
N LEU A 83 1.43 -6.17 -4.78
CA LEU A 83 2.64 -6.02 -3.96
C LEU A 83 3.84 -5.61 -4.82
N ALA A 84 3.95 -6.14 -6.04
CA ALA A 84 5.00 -5.77 -6.98
C ALA A 84 4.95 -4.27 -7.31
N ARG A 85 3.76 -3.72 -7.61
CA ARG A 85 3.55 -2.28 -7.83
C ARG A 85 3.95 -1.45 -6.61
N LYS A 86 3.49 -1.85 -5.43
CA LYS A 86 3.82 -1.18 -4.17
C LYS A 86 5.32 -1.20 -3.86
N LEU A 87 6.02 -2.29 -4.21
CA LEU A 87 7.46 -2.41 -4.06
C LEU A 87 8.21 -1.47 -5.02
N PHE A 88 7.71 -1.33 -6.25
CA PHE A 88 8.23 -0.35 -7.21
C PHE A 88 8.10 1.07 -6.65
N ASP A 89 6.91 1.46 -6.21
CA ASP A 89 6.64 2.81 -5.70
C ASP A 89 7.53 3.13 -4.51
N TRP A 90 7.65 2.20 -3.56
CA TRP A 90 8.56 2.36 -2.42
C TRP A 90 10.02 2.57 -2.84
N LEU A 91 10.52 1.79 -3.81
CA LEU A 91 11.87 1.95 -4.32
C LEU A 91 12.03 3.29 -5.04
N ALA A 92 11.05 3.68 -5.85
CA ALA A 92 11.07 4.94 -6.59
C ALA A 92 11.10 6.13 -5.61
N TYR A 93 10.22 6.15 -4.61
CA TYR A 93 10.14 7.25 -3.64
C TYR A 93 11.35 7.32 -2.72
N THR A 94 11.82 6.19 -2.18
CA THR A 94 12.97 6.19 -1.27
C THR A 94 14.30 6.48 -1.96
N ARG A 95 14.34 6.35 -3.29
CA ARG A 95 15.50 6.69 -4.14
C ARG A 95 15.28 7.95 -4.98
N GLU A 96 14.17 8.67 -4.76
CA GLU A 96 13.82 9.91 -5.46
C GLU A 96 13.83 9.76 -7.00
N TYR A 97 13.46 8.58 -7.52
CA TYR A 97 13.43 8.30 -8.95
C TYR A 97 12.20 8.95 -9.62
N GLY A 98 12.42 9.58 -10.78
CA GLY A 98 11.35 10.09 -11.62
C GLY A 98 10.65 11.35 -11.09
N THR A 99 11.28 12.07 -10.17
CA THR A 99 10.73 13.28 -9.52
C THR A 99 9.37 13.00 -8.86
N PRO A 100 9.35 12.33 -7.70
CA PRO A 100 8.11 11.97 -7.03
C PRO A 100 7.23 13.18 -6.72
N GLU A 101 5.93 13.07 -6.96
CA GLU A 101 4.96 14.11 -6.60
C GLU A 101 4.55 13.99 -5.13
N PHE A 102 4.28 15.12 -4.48
CA PHE A 102 3.84 15.13 -3.08
C PHE A 102 2.58 14.27 -2.85
N SER A 103 1.59 14.36 -3.72
CA SER A 103 0.34 13.59 -3.64
C SER A 103 0.59 12.09 -3.56
N ASP A 104 1.47 11.59 -4.43
CA ASP A 104 1.78 10.17 -4.54
C ASP A 104 2.52 9.66 -3.31
N VAL A 105 3.59 10.36 -2.91
CA VAL A 105 4.40 9.94 -1.76
C VAL A 105 3.62 10.08 -0.46
N SER A 106 2.85 11.16 -0.29
CA SER A 106 2.02 11.38 0.91
C SER A 106 0.90 10.35 1.03
N ALA A 107 0.26 9.97 -0.07
CA ALA A 107 -0.72 8.88 -0.09
C ALA A 107 -0.07 7.54 0.30
N PHE A 108 1.11 7.26 -0.23
CA PHE A 108 1.86 6.05 0.10
C PHE A 108 2.24 6.00 1.59
N VAL A 109 2.73 7.09 2.17
CA VAL A 109 3.07 7.19 3.60
C VAL A 109 1.84 6.89 4.46
N LYS A 110 0.70 7.54 4.16
CA LYS A 110 -0.55 7.38 4.91
C LYS A 110 -1.11 5.96 4.84
N ALA A 111 -1.11 5.38 3.64
CA ALA A 111 -1.65 4.04 3.43
C ALA A 111 -0.79 2.93 4.01
N ASN A 112 0.49 3.20 4.28
CA ASN A 112 1.49 2.17 4.59
C ASN A 112 2.40 2.56 5.77
N PRO A 113 1.86 2.77 6.98
CA PRO A 113 2.63 3.29 8.12
C PRO A 113 3.78 2.36 8.56
N ASP A 114 3.60 1.04 8.44
CA ASP A 114 4.61 0.05 8.84
C ASP A 114 5.64 -0.25 7.74
N TRP A 115 5.55 0.43 6.59
CA TRP A 115 6.44 0.15 5.48
C TRP A 115 7.87 0.60 5.80
N PRO A 116 8.91 -0.12 5.35
CA PRO A 116 10.28 0.22 5.67
C PRO A 116 10.68 1.64 5.27
N ARG A 117 11.58 2.25 6.03
CA ARG A 117 12.16 3.58 5.75
C ARG A 117 11.13 4.71 5.70
N GLN A 118 10.13 4.69 6.58
CA GLN A 118 9.15 5.78 6.73
C GLN A 118 9.77 7.17 6.76
N GLY A 119 10.84 7.37 7.55
CA GLY A 119 11.52 8.67 7.60
C GLY A 119 11.99 9.14 6.23
N LYS A 120 12.51 8.24 5.39
CA LYS A 120 12.92 8.59 4.02
C LYS A 120 11.73 8.93 3.13
N LEU A 121 10.62 8.21 3.26
CA LEU A 121 9.39 8.51 2.50
C LEU A 121 8.82 9.88 2.90
N GLN A 122 8.77 10.17 4.20
CA GLN A 122 8.34 11.47 4.73
C GLN A 122 9.24 12.61 4.24
N LEU A 123 10.57 12.41 4.24
CA LEU A 123 11.52 13.38 3.68
C LEU A 123 11.32 13.58 2.18
N THR A 124 11.08 12.52 1.41
CA THR A 124 10.78 12.64 -0.02
C THR A 124 9.48 13.42 -0.24
N ALA A 125 8.43 13.16 0.55
CA ALA A 125 7.20 13.94 0.49
C ALA A 125 7.45 15.41 0.84
N GLU A 126 8.16 15.69 1.93
CA GLU A 126 8.52 17.06 2.34
C GLU A 126 9.22 17.83 1.21
N LYS A 127 10.22 17.23 0.57
CA LYS A 127 10.93 17.85 -0.58
C LYS A 127 10.03 18.06 -1.80
N ALA A 128 9.08 17.16 -2.03
CA ALA A 128 8.15 17.24 -3.16
C ALA A 128 6.98 18.21 -2.89
N MET A 129 6.85 18.73 -1.68
CA MET A 129 5.74 19.60 -1.28
C MET A 129 5.71 20.88 -2.12
N PRO A 130 4.59 21.19 -2.81
CA PRO A 130 4.49 22.41 -3.60
C PRO A 130 4.56 23.66 -2.70
N LYS A 131 5.34 24.67 -3.11
CA LYS A 131 5.40 25.96 -2.41
C LYS A 131 4.05 26.71 -2.41
N SER A 132 3.16 26.39 -3.35
CA SER A 132 1.81 26.93 -3.48
C SER A 132 0.75 26.15 -2.69
N MET A 133 1.14 25.11 -1.95
CA MET A 133 0.20 24.27 -1.22
C MET A 133 -0.58 25.10 -0.18
N ASN A 134 -1.87 24.79 -0.02
CA ASN A 134 -2.73 25.49 0.94
C ASN A 134 -2.14 25.41 2.36
N PRO A 135 -2.00 26.53 3.09
CA PRO A 135 -1.43 26.54 4.45
C PRO A 135 -2.08 25.54 5.42
N ALA A 136 -3.40 25.37 5.38
CA ALA A 136 -4.09 24.41 6.24
C ALA A 136 -3.69 22.96 5.93
N ALA A 137 -3.45 22.64 4.65
CA ALA A 137 -3.01 21.32 4.24
C ALA A 137 -1.54 21.06 4.61
N VAL A 138 -0.68 22.09 4.52
CA VAL A 138 0.71 22.04 5.01
C VAL A 138 0.74 21.75 6.51
N THR A 139 -0.04 22.51 7.30
CA THR A 139 -0.15 22.27 8.75
C THR A 139 -0.68 20.87 9.05
N ALA A 140 -1.77 20.43 8.41
CA ALA A 140 -2.33 19.11 8.63
C ALA A 140 -1.35 17.96 8.31
N TRP A 141 -0.45 18.15 7.34
CA TRP A 141 0.60 17.19 7.05
C TRP A 141 1.66 17.16 8.16
N PHE A 142 2.24 18.32 8.51
CA PHE A 142 3.34 18.41 9.46
C PHE A 142 2.92 18.19 10.93
N ASP A 143 1.64 18.38 11.26
CA ASP A 143 1.07 18.01 12.57
C ASP A 143 1.16 16.48 12.82
N VAL A 144 1.15 15.67 11.75
CA VAL A 144 1.22 14.20 11.82
C VAL A 144 2.62 13.69 11.51
N TYR A 145 3.30 14.30 10.54
CA TYR A 145 4.63 13.92 10.06
C TYR A 145 5.57 15.11 10.21
N PRO A 146 6.21 15.31 11.38
CA PRO A 146 7.02 16.49 11.65
C PRO A 146 8.13 16.70 10.61
N PRO A 147 8.44 17.97 10.26
CA PRO A 147 9.45 18.28 9.26
C PRO A 147 10.83 17.79 9.69
N GLN A 148 11.60 17.30 8.72
CA GLN A 148 12.94 16.76 8.92
C GLN A 148 14.03 17.74 8.46
N THR A 149 13.68 18.81 7.76
CA THR A 149 14.62 19.81 7.25
C THR A 149 14.28 21.22 7.73
N ALA A 150 15.26 22.13 7.65
CA ALA A 150 15.05 23.54 7.94
C ALA A 150 14.02 24.18 6.99
N ASP A 151 14.02 23.80 5.71
CA ASP A 151 13.03 24.26 4.73
C ASP A 151 11.62 23.79 5.10
N GLY A 152 11.49 22.56 5.60
CA GLY A 152 10.23 22.03 6.12
C GLY A 152 9.74 22.79 7.36
N ILE A 153 10.64 23.10 8.29
CA ILE A 153 10.34 23.92 9.48
C ILE A 153 9.85 25.31 9.07
N ASP A 154 10.57 25.98 8.16
CA ASP A 154 10.18 27.29 7.64
C ASP A 154 8.80 27.23 6.95
N THR A 155 8.58 26.23 6.11
CA THR A 155 7.30 25.99 5.44
C THR A 155 6.17 25.78 6.44
N TYR A 156 6.40 24.97 7.48
CA TYR A 156 5.41 24.69 8.52
C TYR A 156 5.08 25.93 9.36
N MET A 157 6.10 26.69 9.78
CA MET A 157 5.89 27.94 10.51
C MET A 157 5.11 28.96 9.69
N LYS A 158 5.46 29.17 8.42
CA LYS A 158 4.73 30.07 7.52
C LYS A 158 3.26 29.66 7.40
N ALA A 159 3.01 28.35 7.27
CA ALA A 159 1.66 27.82 7.21
C ALA A 159 0.86 28.06 8.52
N LEU A 160 1.49 27.89 9.68
CA LEU A 160 0.88 28.18 10.99
C LEU A 160 0.57 29.68 11.14
N LEU A 161 1.51 30.55 10.79
CA LEU A 161 1.34 32.00 10.87
C LEU A 161 0.24 32.51 9.94
N ALA A 162 0.13 31.96 8.72
CA ALA A 162 -0.96 32.26 7.79
C ALA A 162 -2.36 31.89 8.33
N GLN A 163 -2.42 31.02 9.35
CA GLN A 163 -3.64 30.63 10.05
C GLN A 163 -3.80 31.31 11.43
N ASN A 164 -3.00 32.35 11.73
CA ASN A 164 -2.96 33.02 13.04
C ASN A 164 -2.59 32.10 14.22
N LYS A 165 -1.91 30.97 13.96
CA LYS A 165 -1.45 30.01 15.00
C LYS A 165 -0.05 30.36 15.52
N THR A 166 0.17 31.61 15.94
CA THR A 166 1.48 32.13 16.33
C THR A 166 2.13 31.35 17.48
N THR A 167 1.36 30.96 18.50
CA THR A 167 1.87 30.17 19.62
C THR A 167 2.41 28.81 19.18
N ALA A 168 1.74 28.15 18.23
CA ALA A 168 2.19 26.88 17.67
C ALA A 168 3.47 27.06 16.84
N ALA A 169 3.54 28.12 16.01
CA ALA A 169 4.75 28.41 15.22
C ALA A 169 5.99 28.62 16.11
N GLN A 170 5.83 29.35 17.22
CA GLN A 170 6.91 29.52 18.20
C GLN A 170 7.29 28.19 18.90
N ALA A 171 6.33 27.30 19.14
CA ALA A 171 6.60 26.00 19.72
C ALA A 171 7.42 25.10 18.79
N VAL A 172 7.13 25.11 17.48
CA VAL A 172 7.91 24.41 16.45
C VAL A 172 9.37 24.87 16.47
N MET A 173 9.61 26.18 16.43
CA MET A 173 10.97 26.74 16.44
C MET A 173 11.77 26.37 17.70
N ARG A 174 11.11 26.30 18.87
CA ARG A 174 11.80 25.93 20.13
C ARG A 174 12.12 24.45 20.25
N GLY A 175 11.42 23.59 19.51
CA GLY A 175 11.54 22.13 19.61
C GLY A 175 12.54 21.51 18.64
N TRP A 176 13.15 22.31 17.78
CA TRP A 176 14.10 21.90 16.74
C TRP A 176 15.52 22.29 17.12
#